data_AF-A0A919JM68-F1
#
_entry.id   AF-A0A919JM68-F1
#
_cell.length_a   1.000
_cell.length_b   1.000
_cell.length_c   1.000
_cell.angle_alpha   90.00
_cell.angle_beta   90.00
_cell.angle_gamma   90.00
#
_symmetry.space_group_name_H-M   'P 1'
#
loop_
_entity.id
_entity.type
_entity.pdbx_description
1 polymer ?
#
loop_
_entity_poly.entity_id
_entity_poly.type
_entity_poly.pdbx_seq_one_letter_code
_entity_poly.pdbx_strand_id
1 'polypeptide(L)'
;MIFTPAKRGLTAAALALAAASALTVSAQPASASSHRPCAIVKHSTTAGITKVGTATATVVADGVKLTTARSANADKVSWQTFFRPVPAATVTEVSYETVKLDSTAGDNNVVNDAALPAYHLYVRTPAGEGVLIFEPYYYLGSIGAGNPQRKVRTEWNVLDGPLWTSSTTIAGLPKTAGGPATLTFAQVVAANPRMTVTGIGFGLGTYNAGVTAVLDEQRFATTRNCTEHQWSSGFRRGHWWSGRR
;
A
#
# COMPACT_ATOMS: atom_id res chain seq x y z
N MET A 1 79.14 27.72 20.37
CA MET A 1 77.97 28.47 20.87
C MET A 1 76.94 28.46 19.74
N ILE A 2 75.97 27.54 19.80
CA ILE A 2 75.06 27.24 18.69
C ILE A 2 73.74 27.98 18.95
N PHE A 3 73.35 28.84 18.02
CA PHE A 3 72.05 29.49 17.99
C PHE A 3 71.01 28.51 17.44
N THR A 4 69.97 28.20 18.22
CA THR A 4 68.73 27.58 17.74
C THR A 4 67.58 28.56 17.94
N PRO A 5 66.92 29.04 16.88
CA PRO A 5 65.69 29.80 17.01
C PRO A 5 64.46 28.89 17.11
N ALA A 6 63.47 29.42 17.82
CA ALA A 6 62.27 28.78 18.28
C ALA A 6 61.17 28.61 17.22
N LYS A 7 60.38 27.55 17.43
CA LYS A 7 58.92 27.43 17.30
C LYS A 7 58.22 28.26 16.21
N ARG A 8 57.79 27.57 15.15
CA ARG A 8 56.55 27.92 14.43
C ARG A 8 55.47 26.91 14.81
N GLY A 9 54.40 27.41 15.43
CA GLY A 9 53.19 26.65 15.72
C GLY A 9 52.45 26.36 14.43
N LEU A 10 52.15 25.08 14.20
CA LEU A 10 51.17 24.63 13.23
C LEU A 10 49.86 24.41 14.00
N THR A 11 48.94 25.35 13.88
CA THR A 11 47.52 25.17 14.21
C THR A 11 46.94 24.18 13.19
N ALA A 12 46.91 22.91 13.55
CA ALA A 12 46.15 21.91 12.79
C ALA A 12 44.66 22.16 13.03
N ALA A 13 43.98 22.59 11.98
CA ALA A 13 42.54 22.76 11.94
C ALA A 13 41.85 21.42 12.24
N ALA A 14 40.92 21.46 13.20
CA ALA A 14 40.04 20.35 13.52
C ALA A 14 39.13 20.04 12.31
N LEU A 15 39.27 18.84 11.77
CA LEU A 15 38.24 18.21 10.95
C LEU A 15 37.73 17.00 11.73
N ALA A 16 36.80 17.27 12.64
CA ALA A 16 35.96 16.22 13.19
C ALA A 16 35.07 15.73 12.04
N LEU A 17 35.41 14.57 11.48
CA LEU A 17 34.49 13.81 10.63
C LEU A 17 33.31 13.41 11.52
N ALA A 18 32.25 14.19 11.50
CA ALA A 18 30.95 13.74 11.96
C ALA A 18 30.50 12.67 10.95
N ALA A 19 30.77 11.41 11.28
CA ALA A 19 30.10 10.29 10.66
C ALA A 19 28.61 10.45 10.95
N ALA A 20 27.88 11.04 10.00
CA ALA A 20 26.43 11.01 10.00
C ALA A 20 26.05 9.55 9.81
N SER A 21 25.81 8.86 10.91
CA SER A 21 25.11 7.59 10.92
C SER A 21 23.78 7.82 10.22
N ALA A 22 23.71 7.45 8.95
CA ALA A 22 22.46 7.34 8.24
C ALA A 22 21.68 6.25 8.98
N LEU A 23 20.84 6.67 9.92
CA LEU A 23 19.74 5.88 10.42
C LEU A 23 18.94 5.52 9.17
N THR A 24 19.12 4.30 8.69
CA THR A 24 18.14 3.64 7.85
C THR A 24 16.90 3.57 8.72
N VAL A 25 16.06 4.60 8.63
CA VAL A 25 14.68 4.51 9.09
C VAL A 25 14.07 3.48 8.17
N SER A 26 14.14 2.21 8.58
CA SER A 26 13.29 1.17 8.03
C SER A 26 11.89 1.76 8.07
N ALA A 27 11.26 1.89 6.90
CA ALA A 27 9.88 2.30 6.80
C ALA A 27 9.11 1.50 7.86
N GLN A 28 8.69 2.17 8.92
CA GLN A 28 7.97 1.48 9.98
C GLN A 28 6.69 1.00 9.30
N PRO A 29 6.39 -0.30 9.32
CA PRO A 29 5.14 -0.78 8.77
C PRO A 29 4.02 0.01 9.46
N ALA A 30 2.99 0.36 8.70
CA ALA A 30 1.77 0.91 9.27
C ALA A 30 1.36 0.02 10.46
N SER A 31 0.86 0.62 11.54
CA SER A 31 0.48 -0.11 12.77
C SER A 31 -0.20 -1.43 12.39
N ALA A 32 0.43 -2.55 12.78
CA ALA A 32 -0.01 -3.88 12.38
C ALA A 32 -1.50 -4.03 12.70
N SER A 33 -2.26 -4.64 11.78
CA SER A 33 -3.66 -4.98 12.02
C SER A 33 -3.78 -5.65 13.39
N SER A 34 -4.78 -5.26 14.20
CA SER A 34 -5.16 -6.08 15.33
C SER A 34 -5.68 -7.41 14.76
N HIS A 35 -4.88 -8.46 14.71
CA HIS A 35 -5.24 -9.77 14.14
C HIS A 35 -6.33 -10.52 14.94
N ARG A 36 -7.47 -9.88 15.22
CA ARG A 36 -8.68 -10.50 15.75
C ARG A 36 -9.21 -11.56 14.77
N PRO A 37 -9.89 -12.62 15.26
CA PRO A 37 -10.42 -13.67 14.40
C PRO A 37 -11.41 -13.13 13.36
N CYS A 38 -11.24 -13.55 12.11
CA CYS A 38 -12.09 -13.16 10.98
C CYS A 38 -12.72 -14.38 10.31
N ALA A 39 -13.87 -14.18 9.69
CA ALA A 39 -14.41 -15.16 8.76
C ALA A 39 -13.53 -15.18 7.51
N ILE A 40 -12.91 -16.33 7.22
CA ILE A 40 -11.97 -16.46 6.10
C ILE A 40 -12.72 -16.95 4.86
N VAL A 41 -12.61 -16.19 3.77
CA VAL A 41 -13.06 -16.55 2.43
C VAL A 41 -11.85 -16.90 1.59
N LYS A 42 -11.73 -18.18 1.25
CA LYS A 42 -10.58 -18.70 0.50
C LYS A 42 -10.81 -18.62 -1.00
N HIS A 43 -9.78 -18.19 -1.72
CA HIS A 43 -9.74 -18.14 -3.17
C HIS A 43 -8.61 -19.03 -3.70
N SER A 44 -8.95 -20.21 -4.20
CA SER A 44 -7.97 -21.13 -4.82
C SER A 44 -7.75 -20.88 -6.31
N THR A 45 -8.52 -19.97 -6.91
CA THR A 45 -8.47 -19.65 -8.34
C THR A 45 -8.53 -18.14 -8.53
N THR A 46 -8.46 -17.69 -9.79
CA THR A 46 -8.64 -16.26 -10.13
C THR A 46 -10.08 -15.90 -10.50
N ALA A 47 -11.05 -16.70 -10.06
CA ALA A 47 -12.47 -16.41 -10.26
C ALA A 47 -12.83 -15.02 -9.71
N GLY A 48 -13.58 -14.24 -10.50
CA GLY A 48 -13.96 -12.86 -10.17
C GLY A 48 -12.87 -11.81 -10.42
N ILE A 49 -11.63 -12.21 -10.74
CA ILE A 49 -10.57 -11.27 -11.12
C ILE A 49 -10.72 -10.91 -12.60
N THR A 50 -11.00 -9.64 -12.87
CA THR A 50 -11.04 -9.06 -14.22
C THR A 50 -9.63 -8.70 -14.66
N LYS A 51 -9.30 -9.02 -15.91
CA LYS A 51 -8.00 -8.78 -16.54
C LYS A 51 -8.24 -8.10 -17.88
N VAL A 52 -7.54 -7.00 -18.13
CA VAL A 52 -7.64 -6.21 -19.37
C VAL A 52 -6.25 -6.06 -19.97
N GLY A 53 -6.17 -6.07 -21.31
CA GLY A 53 -4.91 -5.97 -22.03
C GLY A 53 -4.08 -7.23 -21.88
N THR A 54 -2.79 -7.07 -21.60
CA THR A 54 -1.83 -8.16 -21.34
C THR A 54 -1.69 -8.50 -19.85
N ALA A 55 -2.55 -7.94 -18.99
CA ALA A 55 -2.52 -8.22 -17.58
C ALA A 55 -2.84 -9.70 -17.27
N THR A 56 -2.16 -10.27 -16.28
CA THR A 56 -2.38 -11.65 -15.83
C THR A 56 -2.60 -11.72 -14.32
N ALA A 57 -3.27 -12.78 -13.89
CA ALA A 57 -3.43 -13.12 -12.49
C ALA A 57 -3.33 -14.64 -12.36
N THR A 58 -2.53 -15.11 -11.41
CA THR A 58 -2.31 -16.53 -11.12
C THR A 58 -2.20 -16.73 -9.61
N VAL A 59 -2.96 -17.67 -9.05
CA VAL A 59 -2.80 -18.05 -7.64
C VAL A 59 -1.52 -18.86 -7.47
N VAL A 60 -0.67 -18.45 -6.55
CA VAL A 60 0.59 -19.10 -6.17
C VAL A 60 0.57 -19.41 -4.66
N ALA A 61 1.62 -20.06 -4.15
CA ALA A 61 1.68 -20.50 -2.74
C ALA A 61 1.42 -19.35 -1.75
N ASP A 62 1.97 -18.17 -2.06
CA ASP A 62 2.04 -17.03 -1.14
C ASP A 62 1.02 -15.92 -1.46
N GLY A 63 0.02 -16.20 -2.30
CA GLY A 63 -1.04 -15.25 -2.67
C GLY A 63 -1.43 -15.31 -4.15
N VAL A 64 -2.12 -14.28 -4.63
CA VAL A 64 -2.37 -14.09 -6.06
C VAL A 64 -1.27 -13.21 -6.67
N LYS A 65 -0.52 -13.79 -7.62
CA LYS A 65 0.45 -13.05 -8.43
C LYS A 65 -0.28 -12.27 -9.51
N LEU A 66 -0.07 -10.96 -9.52
CA LEU A 66 -0.62 -10.02 -10.49
C LEU A 66 0.52 -9.50 -11.36
N THR A 67 0.29 -9.40 -12.67
CA THR A 67 1.32 -8.92 -13.60
C THR A 67 0.71 -8.03 -14.67
N THR A 68 1.40 -6.94 -15.02
CA THR A 68 1.15 -6.13 -16.22
C THR A 68 2.39 -6.25 -17.11
N ALA A 69 2.21 -6.52 -18.41
CA ALA A 69 3.32 -6.99 -19.26
C ALA A 69 4.04 -5.85 -20.02
N ARG A 70 3.48 -4.63 -20.04
CA ARG A 70 4.02 -3.49 -20.81
C ARG A 70 4.03 -2.21 -19.98
N SER A 71 4.92 -1.28 -20.33
CA SER A 71 4.91 0.13 -19.89
C SER A 71 3.73 0.94 -20.49
N ALA A 72 2.53 0.34 -20.56
CA ALA A 72 1.32 0.95 -21.10
C ALA A 72 0.15 0.86 -20.10
N ASN A 73 -0.58 1.96 -19.94
CA ASN A 73 -1.71 2.11 -19.01
C ASN A 73 -2.98 1.30 -19.39
N ALA A 74 -2.92 0.50 -20.45
CA ALA A 74 -4.03 -0.31 -20.92
C ALA A 74 -4.23 -1.57 -20.07
N ASP A 75 -3.16 -2.06 -19.44
CA ASP A 75 -3.20 -3.27 -18.62
C ASP A 75 -3.87 -2.97 -17.28
N LYS A 76 -4.91 -3.75 -16.95
CA LYS A 76 -5.62 -3.62 -15.68
C LYS A 76 -5.94 -4.98 -15.11
N VAL A 77 -5.73 -5.12 -13.81
CA VAL A 77 -6.31 -6.18 -12.98
C VAL A 77 -7.23 -5.52 -11.98
N SER A 78 -8.42 -6.08 -11.80
CA SER A 78 -9.29 -5.69 -10.70
C SER A 78 -10.05 -6.89 -10.15
N TRP A 79 -10.40 -6.79 -8.88
CA TRP A 79 -11.32 -7.70 -8.22
C TRP A 79 -12.17 -6.89 -7.26
N GLN A 80 -13.43 -7.31 -7.08
CA GLN A 80 -14.34 -6.68 -6.15
C GLN A 80 -15.31 -7.71 -5.59
N THR A 81 -15.74 -7.45 -4.36
CA THR A 81 -16.85 -8.16 -3.72
C THR A 81 -17.77 -7.14 -3.05
N PHE A 82 -19.06 -7.47 -3.01
CA PHE A 82 -20.08 -6.63 -2.40
C PHE A 82 -20.71 -7.32 -1.20
N PHE A 83 -21.14 -6.53 -0.24
CA PHE A 83 -21.84 -7.01 0.95
C PHE A 83 -22.94 -6.02 1.34
N ARG A 84 -23.75 -6.41 2.34
CA ARG A 84 -24.79 -5.54 2.88
C ARG A 84 -24.15 -4.22 3.36
N PRO A 85 -24.68 -3.05 2.98
CA PRO A 85 -24.08 -1.76 3.35
C PRO A 85 -23.79 -1.64 4.85
N VAL A 86 -22.57 -1.20 5.16
CA VAL A 86 -22.07 -1.02 6.53
C VAL A 86 -21.82 0.46 6.77
N PRO A 87 -22.30 1.06 7.87
CA PRO A 87 -21.96 2.44 8.21
C PRO A 87 -20.44 2.63 8.32
N ALA A 88 -19.89 3.58 7.57
CA ALA A 88 -18.44 3.78 7.49
C ALA A 88 -17.81 4.07 8.87
N ALA A 89 -18.54 4.76 9.75
CA ALA A 89 -18.13 5.04 11.13
C ALA A 89 -17.94 3.78 12.01
N THR A 90 -18.41 2.61 11.56
CA THR A 90 -18.22 1.35 12.29
C THR A 90 -17.04 0.54 11.79
N VAL A 91 -16.36 0.97 10.72
CA VAL A 91 -15.17 0.31 10.19
C VAL A 91 -14.01 0.59 11.13
N THR A 92 -13.40 -0.47 11.64
CA THR A 92 -12.31 -0.40 12.63
C THR A 92 -10.99 -0.85 12.06
N GLU A 93 -10.99 -1.59 10.95
CA GLU A 93 -9.78 -2.13 10.36
C GLU A 93 -9.98 -2.49 8.89
N VAL A 94 -9.02 -2.07 8.07
CA VAL A 94 -8.94 -2.39 6.64
C VAL A 94 -7.45 -2.55 6.34
N SER A 95 -7.04 -3.76 5.98
CA SER A 95 -5.64 -4.03 5.67
C SER A 95 -5.48 -5.04 4.56
N TYR A 96 -4.26 -5.09 4.03
CA TYR A 96 -3.88 -6.08 3.05
C TYR A 96 -2.38 -6.24 2.98
N GLU A 97 -1.95 -7.43 2.55
CA GLU A 97 -0.54 -7.75 2.39
C GLU A 97 -0.15 -7.80 0.93
N THR A 98 0.99 -7.17 0.62
CA THR A 98 1.58 -7.23 -0.72
C THR A 98 3.08 -7.50 -0.69
N VAL A 99 3.58 -8.03 -1.81
CA VAL A 99 5.01 -8.21 -2.08
C VAL A 99 5.31 -7.69 -3.48
N LYS A 100 6.31 -6.80 -3.61
CA LYS A 100 6.81 -6.37 -4.92
C LYS A 100 7.84 -7.36 -5.47
N LEU A 101 7.64 -7.84 -6.70
CA LEU A 101 8.48 -8.88 -7.32
C LEU A 101 9.15 -8.48 -8.64
N ASP A 102 8.78 -7.36 -9.26
CA ASP A 102 9.45 -6.94 -10.49
C ASP A 102 10.97 -6.72 -10.26
N SER A 103 11.74 -6.82 -11.34
CA SER A 103 13.19 -6.67 -11.38
C SER A 103 13.65 -5.39 -12.08
N THR A 104 12.72 -4.55 -12.54
CA THR A 104 12.99 -3.35 -13.33
C THR A 104 13.59 -2.26 -12.46
N ALA A 105 14.92 -2.16 -12.42
CA ALA A 105 15.62 -0.98 -11.95
C ALA A 105 15.93 -0.10 -13.17
N GLY A 106 15.52 1.17 -13.15
CA GLY A 106 16.06 2.17 -14.07
C GLY A 106 15.29 2.46 -15.36
N ASP A 107 14.07 1.97 -15.57
CA ASP A 107 13.23 2.47 -16.67
C ASP A 107 12.41 3.69 -16.21
N ASN A 108 12.92 4.88 -16.57
CA ASN A 108 12.33 6.22 -16.45
C ASN A 108 11.31 6.47 -15.31
N ASN A 109 11.87 6.97 -14.20
CA ASN A 109 11.38 7.98 -13.25
C ASN A 109 9.92 7.88 -12.71
N VAL A 110 9.85 7.59 -11.40
CA VAL A 110 8.70 7.71 -10.47
C VAL A 110 7.63 6.63 -10.58
N VAL A 111 7.27 6.18 -11.79
CA VAL A 111 6.04 5.39 -11.99
C VAL A 111 6.20 3.91 -11.66
N ASN A 112 7.33 3.28 -12.01
CA ASN A 112 7.53 1.84 -11.79
C ASN A 112 8.06 1.47 -10.40
N ASP A 113 8.76 2.38 -9.72
CA ASP A 113 9.35 2.09 -8.40
C ASP A 113 8.31 2.05 -7.28
N ALA A 114 7.19 2.76 -7.46
CA ALA A 114 6.12 2.94 -6.47
C ALA A 114 4.99 1.88 -6.55
N ALA A 115 4.86 1.19 -7.68
CA ALA A 115 3.64 0.47 -8.02
C ALA A 115 3.45 -0.86 -7.25
N LEU A 116 2.32 -0.95 -6.54
CA LEU A 116 1.78 -2.12 -5.87
C LEU A 116 0.26 -2.13 -6.09
N PRO A 117 -0.43 -3.28 -5.95
CA PRO A 117 -1.89 -3.31 -6.00
C PRO A 117 -2.50 -2.31 -5.00
N ALA A 118 -3.49 -1.56 -5.43
CA ALA A 118 -4.25 -0.63 -4.62
C ALA A 118 -5.39 -1.34 -3.88
N TYR A 119 -5.73 -0.89 -2.67
CA TYR A 119 -6.94 -1.31 -1.97
C TYR A 119 -8.11 -0.40 -2.33
N HIS A 120 -9.26 -0.99 -2.66
CA HIS A 120 -10.48 -0.27 -3.01
C HIS A 120 -11.55 -0.48 -1.93
N LEU A 121 -12.10 0.62 -1.41
CA LEU A 121 -13.32 0.62 -0.60
C LEU A 121 -14.45 1.20 -1.45
N TYR A 122 -15.43 0.37 -1.80
CA TYR A 122 -16.62 0.82 -2.51
C TYR A 122 -17.59 1.43 -1.51
N VAL A 123 -18.02 2.67 -1.77
CA VAL A 123 -18.81 3.46 -0.83
C VAL A 123 -20.04 4.07 -1.50
N ARG A 124 -21.05 4.38 -0.68
CA ARG A 124 -22.23 5.12 -1.08
C ARG A 124 -22.52 6.24 -0.07
N THR A 125 -22.75 7.44 -0.59
CA THR A 125 -23.21 8.62 0.14
C THR A 125 -24.62 8.99 -0.33
N PRO A 126 -25.33 9.93 0.34
CA PRO A 126 -26.58 10.47 -0.20
C PRO A 126 -26.44 11.13 -1.58
N ALA A 127 -25.22 11.57 -1.96
CA ALA A 127 -24.95 12.22 -3.23
C ALA A 127 -24.61 11.22 -4.35
N GLY A 128 -24.26 9.97 -4.02
CA GLY A 128 -23.98 8.94 -5.02
C GLY A 128 -22.97 7.89 -4.56
N GLU A 129 -22.58 7.04 -5.50
CA GLU A 129 -21.57 6.00 -5.28
C GLU A 129 -20.16 6.51 -5.59
N GLY A 130 -19.16 5.83 -5.04
CA GLY A 130 -17.78 6.06 -5.37
C GLY A 130 -16.85 4.99 -4.80
N VAL A 131 -15.55 5.19 -5.02
CA VAL A 131 -14.50 4.27 -4.56
C VAL A 131 -13.44 5.09 -3.86
N LEU A 132 -13.11 4.74 -2.62
CA LEU A 132 -11.91 5.25 -1.95
C LEU A 132 -10.76 4.30 -2.27
N ILE A 133 -9.65 4.86 -2.73
CA ILE A 133 -8.50 4.12 -3.22
C ILE A 133 -7.31 4.46 -2.33
N PHE A 134 -6.69 3.43 -1.78
CA PHE A 134 -5.42 3.50 -1.09
C PHE A 134 -4.34 2.89 -1.96
N GLU A 135 -3.25 3.62 -2.18
CA GLU A 135 -2.08 3.14 -2.91
C GLU A 135 -0.85 3.24 -2.03
N PRO A 136 -0.05 2.16 -1.87
CA PRO A 136 1.09 2.14 -0.95
C PRO A 136 2.11 3.26 -1.18
N TYR A 137 2.31 3.68 -2.43
CA TYR A 137 3.29 4.73 -2.73
C TYR A 137 2.88 6.11 -2.23
N TYR A 138 1.58 6.45 -2.24
CA TYR A 138 1.12 7.72 -1.68
C TYR A 138 1.35 7.74 -0.17
N TYR A 139 1.13 6.62 0.50
CA TYR A 139 1.43 6.47 1.91
C TYR A 139 2.93 6.65 2.19
N LEU A 140 3.78 5.88 1.51
CA LEU A 140 5.23 5.97 1.71
C LEU A 140 5.78 7.37 1.39
N GLY A 141 5.25 8.02 0.34
CA GLY A 141 5.56 9.41 0.00
C GLY A 141 5.17 10.38 1.12
N SER A 142 4.01 10.19 1.74
CA SER A 142 3.53 11.05 2.85
C SER A 142 4.38 10.96 4.11
N ILE A 143 5.07 9.84 4.33
CA ILE A 143 5.96 9.63 5.50
C ILE A 143 7.45 9.74 5.15
N GLY A 144 7.80 10.11 3.91
CA GLY A 144 9.20 10.22 3.46
C GLY A 144 9.95 8.88 3.37
N ALA A 145 9.24 7.75 3.32
CA ALA A 145 9.82 6.41 3.32
C ALA A 145 10.21 5.89 1.93
N GLY A 146 9.99 6.67 0.87
CA GLY A 146 10.38 6.34 -0.50
C GLY A 146 9.46 5.32 -1.16
N ASN A 147 10.03 4.22 -1.65
CA ASN A 147 9.32 3.21 -2.45
C ASN A 147 9.20 1.88 -1.72
N PRO A 148 8.19 1.04 -2.05
CA PRO A 148 8.07 -0.29 -1.48
C PRO A 148 9.33 -1.13 -1.73
N GLN A 149 9.80 -1.83 -0.70
CA GLN A 149 10.97 -2.68 -0.81
C GLN A 149 10.66 -3.95 -1.62
N ARG A 150 11.57 -4.35 -2.51
CA ARG A 150 11.43 -5.56 -3.33
C ARG A 150 11.58 -6.80 -2.47
N LYS A 151 10.77 -7.84 -2.75
CA LYS A 151 10.77 -9.13 -2.04
C LYS A 151 10.52 -9.01 -0.54
N VAL A 152 10.07 -7.86 -0.06
CA VAL A 152 9.65 -7.64 1.32
C VAL A 152 8.13 -7.72 1.34
N ARG A 153 7.60 -8.54 2.24
CA ARG A 153 6.18 -8.58 2.54
C ARG A 153 5.84 -7.42 3.45
N THR A 154 4.83 -6.66 3.06
CA THR A 154 4.39 -5.49 3.80
C THR A 154 2.88 -5.53 3.95
N GLU A 155 2.43 -5.44 5.20
CA GLU A 155 1.04 -5.17 5.53
C GLU A 155 0.80 -3.65 5.49
N TRP A 156 -0.32 -3.26 4.89
CA TRP A 156 -0.76 -1.87 4.81
C TRP A 156 -2.04 -1.67 5.61
N ASN A 157 -2.02 -0.77 6.59
CA ASN A 157 -3.24 -0.26 7.21
C ASN A 157 -3.83 0.85 6.34
N VAL A 158 -4.93 0.54 5.66
CA VAL A 158 -5.60 1.45 4.73
C VAL A 158 -6.23 2.64 5.47
N LEU A 159 -6.63 2.47 6.73
CA LEU A 159 -7.33 3.51 7.50
C LEU A 159 -6.43 4.67 7.89
N ASP A 160 -5.15 4.39 8.13
CA ASP A 160 -4.12 5.38 8.51
C ASP A 160 -3.51 6.07 7.29
N GLY A 161 -3.79 5.54 6.10
CA GLY A 161 -3.23 6.00 4.85
C GLY A 161 -3.99 7.17 4.22
N PRO A 162 -3.31 7.98 3.38
CA PRO A 162 -4.00 8.92 2.53
C PRO A 162 -4.81 8.16 1.46
N LEU A 163 -6.05 8.57 1.27
CA LEU A 163 -6.99 8.05 0.28
C LEU A 163 -7.22 9.08 -0.82
N TRP A 164 -7.48 8.58 -2.03
CA TRP A 164 -7.99 9.37 -3.14
C TRP A 164 -9.26 8.73 -3.72
N THR A 165 -9.99 9.48 -4.53
CA THR A 165 -11.15 8.97 -5.27
C THR A 165 -11.22 9.64 -6.64
N SER A 166 -11.74 8.92 -7.63
CA SER A 166 -12.15 9.53 -8.91
C SER A 166 -13.58 10.06 -8.87
N SER A 167 -14.32 9.79 -7.79
CA SER A 167 -15.72 10.20 -7.66
C SER A 167 -15.85 11.69 -7.33
N THR A 168 -16.74 12.38 -8.04
CA THR A 168 -17.10 13.77 -7.77
C THR A 168 -18.19 13.92 -6.70
N THR A 169 -18.73 12.81 -6.19
CA THR A 169 -19.89 12.77 -5.29
C THR A 169 -19.53 12.53 -3.81
N ILE A 170 -18.26 12.27 -3.50
CA ILE A 170 -17.77 12.09 -2.13
C ILE A 170 -17.25 13.44 -1.62
N ALA A 171 -17.84 13.99 -0.57
CA ALA A 171 -17.44 15.29 -0.03
C ALA A 171 -16.05 15.21 0.62
N GLY A 172 -15.31 16.32 0.58
CA GLY A 172 -14.00 16.45 1.23
C GLY A 172 -12.81 15.95 0.42
N LEU A 173 -13.01 15.10 -0.59
CA LEU A 173 -11.91 14.62 -1.43
C LEU A 173 -11.64 15.57 -2.63
N PRO A 174 -10.38 15.77 -3.03
CA PRO A 174 -10.06 16.53 -4.23
C PRO A 174 -10.79 15.96 -5.45
N LYS A 175 -11.47 16.82 -6.22
CA LYS A 175 -12.25 16.43 -7.41
C LYS A 175 -11.39 16.05 -8.63
N THR A 176 -10.14 15.70 -8.42
CA THR A 176 -9.19 15.40 -9.49
C THR A 176 -9.12 13.89 -9.69
N ALA A 177 -9.51 13.43 -10.89
CA ALA A 177 -9.30 12.05 -11.29
C ALA A 177 -7.79 11.76 -11.27
N GLY A 178 -7.34 10.95 -10.31
CA GLY A 178 -5.92 10.66 -10.10
C GLY A 178 -5.14 11.75 -9.35
N GLY A 179 -5.82 12.60 -8.57
CA GLY A 179 -5.17 13.59 -7.71
C GLY A 179 -4.40 12.98 -6.54
N PRO A 180 -3.44 13.72 -5.95
CA PRO A 180 -2.67 13.22 -4.83
C PRO A 180 -3.60 12.82 -3.69
N ALA A 181 -3.36 11.65 -3.10
CA ALA A 181 -4.09 11.21 -1.92
C ALA A 181 -3.77 12.15 -0.74
N THR A 182 -4.80 12.70 -0.10
CA THR A 182 -4.61 13.73 0.94
C THR A 182 -5.36 13.49 2.24
N LEU A 183 -6.42 12.69 2.23
CA LEU A 183 -7.27 12.51 3.41
C LEU A 183 -7.24 11.07 3.93
N THR A 184 -7.20 10.91 5.25
CA THR A 184 -7.39 9.61 5.90
C THR A 184 -8.85 9.18 5.87
N PHE A 185 -9.10 7.90 6.09
CA PHE A 185 -10.47 7.38 6.17
C PHE A 185 -11.33 8.13 7.20
N ALA A 186 -10.75 8.43 8.37
CA ALA A 186 -11.45 9.16 9.44
C ALA A 186 -11.88 10.56 8.98
N GLN A 187 -11.04 11.29 8.24
CA GLN A 187 -11.36 12.61 7.69
C GLN A 187 -12.49 12.51 6.64
N VAL A 188 -12.46 11.49 5.78
CA VAL A 188 -13.53 11.26 4.80
C VAL A 188 -14.86 10.93 5.49
N VAL A 189 -14.84 10.10 6.53
CA VAL A 189 -16.05 9.76 7.32
C VAL A 189 -16.61 10.99 8.04
N ALA A 190 -15.75 11.83 8.62
CA ALA A 190 -16.18 13.07 9.27
C ALA A 190 -16.90 14.02 8.28
N ALA A 191 -16.40 14.11 7.04
CA ALA A 191 -17.04 14.90 5.98
C ALA A 191 -18.31 14.23 5.39
N ASN A 192 -18.49 12.92 5.57
CA ASN A 192 -19.60 12.15 5.02
C ASN A 192 -20.24 11.24 6.09
N PRO A 193 -20.94 11.80 7.09
CA PRO A 193 -21.39 11.05 8.28
C PRO A 193 -22.43 9.95 7.97
N ARG A 194 -23.09 10.01 6.81
CA ARG A 194 -24.04 8.99 6.33
C ARG A 194 -23.44 8.02 5.30
N MET A 195 -22.13 8.05 5.11
CA MET A 195 -21.45 7.15 4.18
C MET A 195 -21.56 5.70 4.64
N THR A 196 -21.77 4.82 3.68
CA THR A 196 -21.72 3.37 3.89
C THR A 196 -20.66 2.75 3.00
N VAL A 197 -19.98 1.73 3.50
CA VAL A 197 -19.13 0.84 2.71
C VAL A 197 -20.01 -0.30 2.19
N THR A 198 -19.97 -0.53 0.88
CA THR A 198 -20.82 -1.51 0.17
C THR A 198 -20.02 -2.68 -0.39
N GLY A 199 -18.69 -2.56 -0.41
CA GLY A 199 -17.80 -3.59 -0.92
C GLY A 199 -16.34 -3.25 -0.69
N ILE A 200 -15.49 -4.23 -0.98
CA ILE A 200 -14.03 -4.07 -1.01
C ILE A 200 -13.47 -4.67 -2.29
N GLY A 201 -12.23 -4.34 -2.59
CA GLY A 201 -11.51 -4.96 -3.69
C GLY A 201 -10.09 -4.49 -3.81
N PHE A 202 -9.48 -4.85 -4.94
CA PHE A 202 -8.17 -4.36 -5.32
C PHE A 202 -8.09 -4.01 -6.79
N GLY A 203 -7.09 -3.19 -7.12
CA GLY A 203 -6.77 -2.80 -8.49
C GLY A 203 -5.26 -2.78 -8.72
N LEU A 204 -4.82 -3.24 -9.89
CA LEU A 204 -3.48 -2.99 -10.42
C LEU A 204 -3.69 -2.44 -11.83
N GLY A 205 -3.49 -1.14 -12.05
CA GLY A 205 -3.96 -0.47 -13.27
C GLY A 205 -3.06 0.65 -13.76
N THR A 206 -3.66 1.71 -14.31
CA THR A 206 -2.99 2.91 -14.83
C THR A 206 -1.79 3.30 -13.96
N TYR A 207 -0.62 3.52 -14.55
CA TYR A 207 0.65 3.83 -13.86
C TYR A 207 1.34 2.64 -13.14
N ASN A 208 0.88 1.40 -13.29
CA ASN A 208 1.53 0.21 -12.72
C ASN A 208 2.06 -0.71 -13.83
N ALA A 209 2.83 -0.15 -14.76
CA ALA A 209 3.08 -0.73 -16.06
C ALA A 209 4.41 -1.52 -16.09
N GLY A 210 4.38 -2.84 -16.29
CA GLY A 210 5.56 -3.71 -16.12
C GLY A 210 5.73 -4.22 -14.68
N VAL A 211 4.67 -4.17 -13.88
CA VAL A 211 4.68 -4.51 -12.46
C VAL A 211 4.36 -5.97 -12.27
N THR A 212 5.12 -6.61 -11.39
CA THR A 212 4.79 -7.94 -10.86
C THR A 212 4.71 -7.84 -9.35
N ALA A 213 3.57 -8.21 -8.79
CA ALA A 213 3.34 -8.19 -7.36
C ALA A 213 2.55 -9.43 -6.92
N VAL A 214 2.67 -9.78 -5.65
CA VAL A 214 1.77 -10.73 -4.99
C VAL A 214 0.90 -9.95 -4.02
N LEU A 215 -0.39 -10.26 -4.02
CA LEU A 215 -1.34 -9.85 -2.99
C LEU A 215 -1.85 -11.12 -2.31
N ASP A 216 -1.94 -11.13 -0.98
CA ASP A 216 -2.34 -12.35 -0.26
C ASP A 216 -3.66 -12.17 0.48
N GLU A 217 -3.65 -11.37 1.54
CA GLU A 217 -4.79 -11.19 2.44
C GLU A 217 -5.40 -9.83 2.19
N GLN A 218 -6.73 -9.76 2.14
CA GLN A 218 -7.50 -8.52 2.14
C GLN A 218 -8.56 -8.59 3.22
N ARG A 219 -8.44 -7.67 4.17
CA ARG A 219 -9.22 -7.67 5.38
C ARG A 219 -10.14 -6.47 5.44
N PHE A 220 -11.35 -6.73 5.94
CA PHE A 220 -12.34 -5.71 6.21
C PHE A 220 -13.06 -6.02 7.52
N ALA A 221 -13.05 -5.05 8.42
CA ALA A 221 -13.43 -5.28 9.79
C ALA A 221 -14.20 -4.08 10.36
N THR A 222 -15.31 -4.37 11.03
CA THR A 222 -16.18 -3.41 11.71
C THR A 222 -16.17 -3.63 13.21
N THR A 223 -16.87 -2.83 14.00
CA THR A 223 -17.04 -3.09 15.44
C THR A 223 -17.66 -4.46 15.76
N ARG A 224 -18.28 -5.16 14.80
CA ARG A 224 -19.00 -6.43 15.03
C ARG A 224 -18.53 -7.60 14.17
N ASN A 225 -18.13 -7.34 12.93
CA ASN A 225 -17.83 -8.38 11.95
C ASN A 225 -16.42 -8.22 11.42
N CYS A 226 -15.80 -9.32 11.04
CA CYS A 226 -14.56 -9.31 10.29
C CYS A 226 -14.59 -10.36 9.19
N THR A 227 -14.12 -9.97 8.00
CA THR A 227 -13.93 -10.86 6.87
C THR A 227 -12.54 -10.67 6.31
N GLU A 228 -11.91 -11.78 5.94
CA GLU A 228 -10.61 -11.82 5.29
C GLU A 228 -10.73 -12.65 4.01
N HIS A 229 -10.33 -12.06 2.89
CA HIS A 229 -10.21 -12.74 1.62
C HIS A 229 -8.76 -13.13 1.42
N GLN A 230 -8.50 -14.42 1.25
CA GLN A 230 -7.15 -14.95 1.18
C GLN A 230 -6.96 -15.78 -0.09
N TRP A 231 -5.89 -15.49 -0.82
CA TRP A 231 -5.53 -16.20 -2.06
C TRP A 231 -4.37 -17.19 -1.88
N SER A 232 -3.57 -17.10 -0.83
CA SER A 232 -2.52 -18.10 -0.59
C SER A 232 -3.11 -19.51 -0.43
N SER A 233 -2.49 -20.46 -1.12
CA SER A 233 -2.74 -21.89 -0.87
C SER A 233 -1.93 -22.42 0.32
N GLY A 234 -0.94 -21.63 0.78
CA GLY A 234 -0.03 -21.91 1.88
C GLY A 234 -0.65 -21.81 3.27
N PHE A 235 -1.78 -22.47 3.51
CA PHE A 235 -2.30 -22.63 4.87
C PHE A 235 -1.45 -23.66 5.62
N ARG A 236 -0.29 -23.27 6.18
CA ARG A 236 0.44 -24.14 7.12
C ARG A 236 1.44 -23.37 8.01
N ARG A 237 1.00 -23.24 9.27
CA ARG A 237 1.77 -23.08 10.53
C ARG A 237 2.22 -21.66 10.85
N GLY A 238 1.37 -20.92 11.59
CA GLY A 238 1.69 -20.26 12.87
C GLY A 238 2.98 -19.44 13.06
N HIS A 239 3.74 -19.15 12.01
CA HIS A 239 5.04 -18.50 12.08
C HIS A 239 5.27 -17.74 10.76
N TRP A 240 4.61 -16.60 10.59
CA TRP A 240 5.04 -15.59 9.63
C TRP A 240 5.20 -14.24 10.32
N TRP A 241 6.14 -14.22 11.27
CA TRP A 241 6.94 -13.05 11.57
C TRP A 241 8.40 -13.46 11.41
N SER A 242 9.15 -12.73 10.58
CA SER A 242 10.58 -12.60 10.82
C SER A 242 11.04 -11.17 10.53
N GLY A 243 10.77 -10.29 11.50
CA GLY A 243 11.88 -9.49 11.99
C GLY A 243 12.92 -10.45 12.57
N ARG A 244 13.89 -10.85 11.72
CA ARG A 244 15.22 -11.39 12.03
C ARG A 244 15.81 -12.01 10.75
N ARG A 245 16.67 -11.26 10.07
CA ARG A 245 18.13 -11.46 10.13
C ARG A 245 18.80 -10.10 10.11
#